data_AF-A0A803LKV5-F1
#
_entry.id   AF-A0A803LKV5-F1
#
_cell.length_a   1.000
_cell.length_b   1.000
_cell.length_c   1.000
_cell.angle_alpha   90.00
_cell.angle_beta   90.00
_cell.angle_gamma   90.00
#
_symmetry.space_group_name_H-M   'P 1'
#
loop_
_entity.id
_entity.type
_entity.pdbx_description
1 polymer ?
#
loop_
_entity_poly.entity_id
_entity_poly.type
_entity_poly.pdbx_seq_one_letter_code
_entity_poly.pdbx_strand_id
1 'polypeptide(L)'
;MLRYANRTILGSQEEQPSSTLRSTKKVTNNVNQFNQVLGTLLNRLRNDASKGDSRLKFATGNDSYGSFGSIYAFAQCSPDLSQRNCFNCLGDFISEKIPSGSTNNTGAQILGPSCKLRYEDYLFYNDVSSPSSPPPSAPPSGKY
;
A
#
# COMPACT_ATOMS: atom_id res chain seq x y z
N MET A 1 -5.17 -9.41 5.08
CA MET A 1 -4.11 -10.39 4.75
C MET A 1 -4.38 -11.61 5.61
N LEU A 2 -4.33 -12.81 5.04
CA LEU A 2 -4.53 -14.05 5.78
C LEU A 2 -3.19 -14.77 5.89
N ARG A 3 -2.79 -15.16 7.11
CA ARG A 3 -1.59 -15.95 7.38
C ARG A 3 -1.86 -16.92 8.53
N TYR A 4 -1.35 -18.14 8.44
CA TYR A 4 -1.45 -19.17 9.47
C TYR A 4 -0.15 -19.98 9.51
N ALA A 5 0.21 -20.48 10.69
CA ALA A 5 1.40 -21.31 10.87
C ALA A 5 1.24 -22.18 12.12
N ASN A 6 2.02 -23.26 12.20
CA ASN A 6 2.12 -24.12 13.39
C ASN A 6 3.09 -23.54 14.45
N ARG A 7 3.35 -22.22 14.40
CA ARG A 7 4.21 -21.46 15.33
C ARG A 7 3.60 -20.08 15.59
N THR A 8 4.04 -19.40 16.64
CA THR A 8 3.59 -18.03 16.93
C THR A 8 4.06 -17.06 15.84
N ILE A 9 3.10 -16.38 15.21
CA ILE A 9 3.33 -15.41 14.13
C ILE A 9 2.70 -14.03 14.42
N LEU A 10 2.00 -13.90 15.54
CA LEU A 10 1.40 -12.62 15.94
C LEU A 10 2.49 -11.69 16.45
N GLY A 11 2.54 -10.47 15.91
CA GLY A 11 3.54 -9.45 16.23
C GLY A 11 4.92 -9.68 15.61
N SER A 12 5.17 -10.83 14.96
CA SER A 12 6.43 -11.09 14.28
C SER A 12 6.47 -10.41 12.90
N GLN A 13 7.57 -9.70 12.64
CA GLN A 13 7.90 -9.21 11.31
C GLN A 13 8.42 -10.38 10.47
N GLU A 14 7.66 -10.72 9.43
CA GLU A 14 7.98 -11.75 8.44
C GLU A 14 7.76 -11.20 7.04
N GLU A 15 8.83 -11.17 6.25
CA GLU A 15 8.83 -10.66 4.87
C GLU A 15 8.80 -11.78 3.84
N GLN A 16 9.34 -12.95 4.18
CA GLN A 16 9.38 -14.11 3.30
C GLN A 16 8.31 -15.14 3.67
N PRO A 17 7.74 -15.84 2.68
CA PRO A 17 7.97 -15.66 1.25
C PRO A 17 7.35 -14.36 0.72
N SER A 18 8.11 -13.66 -0.12
CA SER A 18 7.64 -12.44 -0.80
C SER A 18 7.40 -12.68 -2.30
N SER A 19 6.43 -11.98 -2.86
CA SER A 19 6.16 -11.97 -4.30
C SER A 19 6.15 -10.54 -4.82
N THR A 20 6.77 -10.32 -5.99
CA THR A 20 6.79 -9.02 -6.66
C THR A 20 6.17 -9.16 -8.04
N LEU A 21 5.06 -8.46 -8.27
CA LEU A 21 4.42 -8.33 -9.57
C LEU A 21 4.77 -6.96 -10.14
N ARG A 22 5.15 -6.89 -11.41
CA ARG A 22 5.52 -5.62 -12.07
C ARG A 22 4.71 -5.45 -13.33
N SER A 23 4.26 -4.24 -13.60
CA SER A 23 3.65 -3.87 -14.87
C SER A 23 4.65 -4.09 -16.01
N THR A 24 4.20 -4.59 -17.16
CA THR A 24 5.05 -4.70 -18.35
C THR A 24 5.36 -3.33 -18.95
N LYS A 25 4.52 -2.32 -18.69
CA LYS A 25 4.69 -0.95 -19.17
C LYS A 25 5.76 -0.20 -18.37
N LYS A 26 6.67 0.44 -19.10
CA LYS A 26 7.76 1.24 -18.55
C LYS A 26 7.47 2.74 -18.62
N VAL A 27 7.99 3.49 -17.66
CA VAL A 27 8.08 4.95 -17.72
C VAL A 27 9.20 5.31 -18.69
N THR A 28 8.88 6.06 -19.73
CA THR A 28 9.84 6.49 -20.76
C THR A 28 10.22 7.95 -20.63
N ASN A 29 9.28 8.79 -20.23
CA ASN A 29 9.48 10.22 -20.06
C ASN A 29 9.72 10.55 -18.59
N ASN A 30 10.72 11.38 -18.32
CA ASN A 30 10.96 11.96 -17.00
C ASN A 30 11.14 10.93 -15.86
N VAL A 31 11.89 9.86 -16.17
CA VAL A 31 12.18 8.73 -15.27
C VAL A 31 12.75 9.18 -13.93
N ASN A 32 13.63 10.19 -13.92
CA ASN A 32 14.24 10.70 -12.70
C ASN A 32 13.18 11.33 -11.77
N GLN A 33 12.31 12.18 -12.30
CA GLN A 33 11.23 12.78 -11.52
C GLN A 33 10.22 11.72 -11.06
N PHE A 34 9.88 10.76 -11.92
CA PHE A 34 9.04 9.62 -11.54
C PHE A 34 9.63 8.86 -10.33
N ASN A 35 10.91 8.49 -10.40
CA ASN A 35 11.58 7.75 -9.32
C ASN A 35 11.65 8.57 -8.01
N GLN A 36 11.90 9.87 -8.10
CA GLN A 36 11.91 10.76 -6.93
C GLN A 36 10.53 10.89 -6.28
N VAL A 37 9.49 11.10 -7.09
CA VAL A 37 8.11 11.21 -6.62
C VAL A 37 7.64 9.89 -6.05
N LEU A 38 7.91 8.75 -6.72
CA LEU A 38 7.59 7.42 -6.22
C LEU A 38 8.24 7.15 -4.86
N GLY A 39 9.54 7.42 -4.72
CA GLY A 39 10.26 7.23 -3.47
C GLY A 39 9.69 8.09 -2.34
N THR A 40 9.36 9.36 -2.64
CA THR A 40 8.77 10.29 -1.66
C THR A 40 7.38 9.81 -1.23
N LEU A 41 6.52 9.45 -2.19
CA LEU A 41 5.16 8.95 -1.95
C LEU A 41 5.19 7.68 -1.09
N LEU A 42 5.99 6.68 -1.46
CA LEU A 42 6.06 5.42 -0.72
C LEU A 42 6.61 5.60 0.70
N ASN A 43 7.60 6.49 0.89
CA ASN A 43 8.11 6.81 2.23
C ASN A 43 7.07 7.51 3.11
N ARG A 44 6.26 8.41 2.53
CA ARG A 44 5.12 9.05 3.21
C ARG A 44 4.10 7.98 3.64
N LEU A 45 3.65 7.15 2.70
CA LEU A 45 2.67 6.08 2.98
C LEU A 45 3.18 5.06 3.98
N ARG A 46 4.48 4.72 3.96
CA ARG A 46 5.13 3.90 4.98
C ARG A 46 4.96 4.51 6.38
N ASN A 47 5.27 5.80 6.52
CA ASN A 47 5.16 6.49 7.80
C ASN A 47 3.70 6.48 8.29
N ASP A 48 2.76 6.79 7.42
CA ASP A 48 1.35 6.92 7.80
C ASP A 48 0.70 5.56 8.09
N ALA A 49 0.96 4.54 7.28
CA ALA A 49 0.50 3.19 7.55
C ALA A 49 1.06 2.65 8.89
N SER A 50 2.31 2.99 9.23
CA SER A 50 2.95 2.52 10.47
C SER A 50 2.28 3.04 11.75
N LYS A 51 1.71 4.26 11.69
CA LYS A 51 1.01 4.92 12.80
C LYS A 51 -0.39 4.38 13.06
N GLY A 52 -0.92 3.53 12.18
CA GLY A 52 -2.22 2.89 12.38
C GLY A 52 -2.27 2.05 13.65
N ASP A 53 -3.47 1.69 14.10
CA ASP A 53 -3.68 0.98 15.36
C ASP A 53 -3.80 -0.55 15.16
N SER A 54 -4.26 -1.27 16.19
CA SER A 54 -4.49 -2.71 16.14
C SER A 54 -5.67 -3.14 15.24
N ARG A 55 -6.46 -2.19 14.72
CA ARG A 55 -7.55 -2.45 13.78
C ARG A 55 -7.08 -2.29 12.34
N LEU A 56 -6.33 -1.22 12.05
CA LEU A 56 -5.92 -0.92 10.69
C LEU A 56 -4.59 -0.17 10.61
N LYS A 57 -3.66 -0.74 9.84
CA LYS A 57 -2.38 -0.11 9.43
C LYS A 57 -2.32 -0.02 7.93
N PHE A 58 -2.89 1.05 7.39
CA PHE A 58 -3.09 1.23 5.96
C PHE A 58 -3.01 2.72 5.60
N ALA A 59 -2.43 3.02 4.45
CA ALA A 59 -2.43 4.37 3.89
C ALA A 59 -2.51 4.30 2.36
N THR A 60 -3.29 5.19 1.77
CA THR A 60 -3.31 5.46 0.33
C THR A 60 -2.81 6.86 0.05
N GLY A 61 -2.35 7.09 -1.17
CA GLY A 61 -2.06 8.43 -1.62
C GLY A 61 -1.66 8.43 -3.09
N ASN A 62 -1.52 9.63 -3.60
CA ASN A 62 -1.07 9.88 -4.95
C ASN A 62 -0.17 11.11 -4.98
N ASP A 63 0.64 11.21 -6.03
CA ASP A 63 1.40 12.41 -6.36
C ASP A 63 1.62 12.47 -7.88
N SER A 64 1.67 13.68 -8.44
CA SER A 64 1.95 13.92 -9.86
C SER A 64 3.44 14.09 -10.12
N TYR A 65 3.97 13.51 -11.20
CA TYR A 65 5.36 13.68 -11.62
C TYR A 65 5.45 14.63 -12.83
N GLY A 66 5.13 15.90 -12.58
CA GLY A 66 5.02 16.93 -13.61
C GLY A 66 3.77 16.73 -14.47
N SER A 67 3.81 17.18 -15.72
CA SER A 67 2.68 17.04 -16.66
C SER A 67 2.55 15.64 -17.29
N PHE A 68 3.36 14.67 -16.84
CA PHE A 68 3.46 13.34 -17.46
C PHE A 68 2.48 12.32 -16.90
N GLY A 69 1.95 12.55 -15.69
CA GLY A 69 0.97 11.68 -15.07
C GLY A 69 1.00 11.71 -13.55
N SER A 70 0.24 10.80 -12.95
CA SER A 70 0.17 10.60 -11.50
C SER A 70 0.54 9.18 -11.12
N ILE A 71 1.11 9.03 -9.93
CA ILE A 71 1.37 7.75 -9.29
C ILE A 71 0.33 7.59 -8.20
N TYR A 72 -0.36 6.47 -8.17
CA TYR A 72 -1.28 6.08 -7.11
C TYR A 72 -0.68 4.93 -6.35
N ALA A 73 -0.72 4.96 -5.02
CA ALA A 73 -0.14 3.90 -4.21
C ALA A 73 -0.92 3.64 -2.92
N PHE A 74 -0.72 2.43 -2.37
CA PHE A 74 -1.01 2.13 -0.98
C PHE A 74 0.15 1.42 -0.29
N ALA A 75 0.18 1.53 1.03
CA ALA A 75 0.98 0.70 1.91
C ALA A 75 0.07 0.06 2.99
N GLN A 76 0.30 -1.22 3.29
CA GLN A 76 -0.45 -1.93 4.34
C GLN A 76 0.46 -2.82 5.16
N CYS A 77 0.24 -2.85 6.48
CA CYS A 77 0.82 -3.82 7.40
C CYS A 77 -0.25 -4.68 8.05
N SER A 78 0.15 -5.83 8.58
CA SER A 78 -0.69 -6.59 9.50
C SER A 78 -0.88 -5.78 10.80
N PRO A 79 -2.12 -5.61 11.30
CA PRO A 79 -2.40 -4.72 12.44
C PRO A 79 -1.72 -5.12 13.76
N ASP A 80 -1.32 -6.39 13.88
CA ASP A 80 -0.63 -6.96 15.04
C ASP A 80 0.84 -6.51 15.17
N LEU A 81 1.42 -5.88 14.14
CA LEU A 81 2.79 -5.37 14.19
C LEU A 81 2.90 -4.11 15.05
N SER A 82 4.04 -3.95 15.73
CA SER A 82 4.41 -2.65 16.29
C SER A 82 4.57 -1.60 15.17
N GLN A 83 4.47 -0.31 15.51
CA GLN A 83 4.76 0.78 14.57
C GLN A 83 6.15 0.61 13.93
N ARG A 84 7.17 0.27 14.74
CA ARG A 84 8.54 0.05 14.27
C ARG A 84 8.63 -1.11 13.28
N ASN A 85 8.01 -2.25 13.59
CA ASN A 85 8.06 -3.42 12.70
C ASN A 85 7.32 -3.17 11.39
N CYS A 86 6.19 -2.45 11.44
CA CYS A 86 5.49 -2.04 10.22
C CYS A 86 6.33 -1.08 9.37
N PHE A 87 6.94 -0.09 10.01
CA PHE A 87 7.82 0.87 9.33
C PHE A 87 8.99 0.15 8.65
N ASN A 88 9.65 -0.77 9.35
CA ASN A 88 10.77 -1.53 8.81
C ASN A 88 10.35 -2.42 7.64
N CYS A 89 9.33 -3.26 7.80
CA CYS A 89 8.85 -4.17 6.74
C CYS A 89 8.56 -3.45 5.42
N LEU A 90 7.84 -2.31 5.49
CA LEU A 90 7.56 -1.50 4.31
C LEU A 90 8.82 -0.84 3.75
N GLY A 91 9.73 -0.40 4.62
CA GLY A 91 11.03 0.16 4.24
C GLY A 91 11.91 -0.83 3.49
N ASP A 92 11.97 -2.07 3.97
CA ASP A 92 12.73 -3.17 3.37
C ASP A 92 12.18 -3.52 1.98
N PHE A 93 10.85 -3.50 1.81
CA PHE A 93 10.25 -3.67 0.48
C PHE A 93 10.55 -2.51 -0.48
N ILE A 94 10.54 -1.27 0.02
CA ILE A 94 10.88 -0.09 -0.80
C ILE A 94 12.35 -0.17 -1.25
N SER A 95 13.27 -0.48 -0.33
CA SER A 95 14.72 -0.50 -0.62
C SER A 95 15.14 -1.68 -1.51
N GLU A 96 14.63 -2.88 -1.23
CA GLU A 96 15.07 -4.09 -1.93
C GLU A 96 14.33 -4.34 -3.24
N LYS A 97 13.02 -4.06 -3.28
CA LYS A 97 12.17 -4.45 -4.41
C LYS A 97 11.87 -3.28 -5.35
N ILE A 98 12.09 -2.05 -4.91
CA ILE A 98 11.97 -0.85 -5.76
C ILE A 98 13.29 -0.04 -5.72
N PRO A 99 14.45 -0.64 -6.06
CA PRO A 99 15.68 0.14 -6.11
C PRO A 99 15.57 1.22 -7.18
N SER A 100 15.92 2.45 -6.83
CA SER A 100 15.96 3.58 -7.76
C SER A 100 16.73 3.22 -9.03
N GLY A 101 16.10 3.40 -10.20
CA GLY A 101 16.71 3.17 -11.51
C GLY A 101 16.67 1.74 -12.06
N SER A 102 16.25 0.75 -11.28
CA SER A 102 16.37 -0.67 -11.69
C SER A 102 15.19 -1.22 -12.50
N THR A 103 14.01 -0.64 -12.35
CA THR A 103 12.78 -1.26 -12.86
C THR A 103 11.94 -0.33 -13.72
N ASN A 104 11.81 0.96 -13.40
CA ASN A 104 11.07 1.97 -14.17
C ASN A 104 9.68 1.47 -14.65
N ASN A 105 9.10 0.48 -13.96
CA ASN A 105 7.80 -0.05 -14.28
C ASN A 105 6.76 0.97 -13.78
N THR A 106 5.74 1.24 -14.60
CA THR A 106 4.63 2.15 -14.26
C THR A 106 3.84 1.69 -13.04
N GLY A 107 3.89 0.41 -12.72
CA GLY A 107 3.31 -0.17 -11.52
C GLY A 107 4.08 -1.37 -10.99
N ALA A 108 3.97 -1.59 -9.69
CA ALA A 108 4.39 -2.83 -9.05
C ALA A 108 3.57 -3.11 -7.79
N GLN A 109 3.45 -4.40 -7.47
CA GLN A 109 2.84 -4.89 -6.25
C GLN A 109 3.80 -5.83 -5.55
N ILE A 110 4.14 -5.52 -4.30
CA ILE A 110 4.98 -6.35 -3.44
C ILE A 110 4.10 -6.92 -2.33
N LEU A 111 4.09 -8.23 -2.23
CA LEU A 111 3.27 -9.01 -1.30
C LEU A 111 4.20 -9.77 -0.36
N GLY A 112 4.00 -9.59 0.94
CA GLY A 112 4.60 -10.44 1.96
C GLY A 112 3.60 -10.78 3.07
N PRO A 113 4.02 -11.62 4.03
CA PRO A 113 3.17 -12.04 5.14
C PRO A 113 2.77 -10.89 6.07
N SER A 114 3.68 -9.92 6.28
CA SER A 114 3.51 -8.87 7.30
C SER A 114 3.19 -7.50 6.73
N CYS A 115 3.60 -7.24 5.48
CA CYS A 115 3.29 -6.01 4.80
C CYS A 115 3.12 -6.24 3.31
N LYS A 116 2.48 -5.28 2.65
CA LYS A 116 2.38 -5.21 1.20
C LYS A 116 2.29 -3.76 0.75
N LEU A 117 2.77 -3.50 -0.46
CA LEU A 117 2.66 -2.20 -1.09
C LEU A 117 2.27 -2.37 -2.54
N ARG A 118 1.60 -1.37 -3.10
CA ARG A 118 1.27 -1.33 -4.51
C ARG A 118 1.36 0.09 -5.01
N TYR A 119 1.89 0.29 -6.20
CA TYR A 119 1.76 1.53 -6.94
C TYR A 119 1.39 1.25 -8.40
N GLU A 120 0.67 2.18 -9.02
CA GLU A 120 0.21 2.12 -10.42
C GLU A 120 0.15 3.54 -11.01
N ASP A 121 0.03 3.64 -12.34
CA ASP A 121 -0.19 4.90 -13.08
C ASP A 121 -1.68 5.25 -13.29
N TYR A 122 -2.58 4.50 -12.65
CA TYR A 122 -4.03 4.72 -12.64
C TYR A 122 -4.60 4.58 -11.23
N LEU A 123 -5.72 5.24 -10.94
CA LEU A 123 -6.41 5.09 -9.66
C LEU A 123 -7.04 3.70 -9.57
N PHE A 124 -6.75 2.97 -8.49
CA PHE A 124 -7.20 1.58 -8.29
C PHE A 124 -7.80 1.33 -6.90
N TYR A 125 -7.97 2.39 -6.10
CA TYR A 125 -8.64 2.37 -4.81
C TYR A 125 -9.76 3.41 -4.80
N ASN A 126 -10.78 3.17 -3.98
CA ASN A 126 -11.84 4.15 -3.78
C ASN A 126 -11.35 5.24 -2.84
N ASP A 127 -11.71 6.49 -3.14
CA ASP A 127 -11.47 7.61 -2.25
C ASP A 127 -12.38 7.46 -1.02
N VAL A 128 -11.80 7.08 0.12
CA VAL A 128 -12.54 6.86 1.37
C VAL A 128 -13.05 8.18 1.99
N SER A 129 -12.77 9.30 1.31
CA SER A 129 -13.24 10.64 1.62
C SER A 129 -14.72 10.88 1.24
N SER A 130 -15.35 9.98 0.48
CA SER A 130 -16.82 10.01 0.31
C SER A 130 -17.51 9.26 1.46
N PRO A 131 -18.31 9.93 2.32
CA PRO A 131 -19.08 9.23 3.33
C PRO A 131 -20.02 8.24 2.63
N SER A 132 -19.91 6.96 2.97
CA SER A 132 -20.88 5.96 2.55
C SER A 132 -22.26 6.42 3.02
N SER A 133 -23.16 6.69 2.08
CA SER A 133 -24.56 6.98 2.37
C SER A 133 -25.10 5.91 3.32
N PRO A 134 -25.75 6.29 4.44
CA PRO A 134 -26.28 5.32 5.38
C PRO A 134 -27.23 4.36 4.65
N PRO A 135 -27.25 3.07 5.02
CA PRO A 135 -28.16 2.10 4.41
C PRO A 135 -29.61 2.61 4.56
N PRO A 136 -30.46 2.43 3.52
CA PRO A 136 -31.85 2.89 3.57
C PRO A 136 -32.54 2.27 4.78
N SER A 137 -33.15 3.12 5.60
CA SER A 137 -33.87 2.71 6.81
C SER A 137 -34.95 1.69 6.44
N ALA A 138 -34.96 0.55 7.13
CA ALA A 138 -35.95 -0.49 6.92
C ALA A 138 -37.37 0.08 7.10
N PRO A 139 -38.35 -0.30 6.25
CA PRO A 139 -39.72 0.16 6.39
C PRO A 139 -40.33 -0.34 7.71
N PRO A 140 -41.20 0.46 8.35
CA PRO A 140 -41.80 0.09 9.63
C PRO A 140 -42.60 -1.21 9.48
N SER A 141 -42.27 -2.18 10.31
CA SER A 141 -43.05 -3.43 10.43
C SER A 141 -44.44 -3.08 10.97
N GLY A 142 -45.43 -3.05 10.07
CA GLY A 142 -46.83 -2.95 10.44
C GLY A 142 -47.23 -4.17 11.27
N LYS A 143 -47.70 -3.94 12.50
CA LYS A 143 -48.37 -4.95 13.30
C LYS A 143 -49.83 -5.05 12.86
N TYR A 144 -50.27 -6.24 12.48
CA TYR A 144 -51.66 -6.68 12.52
C TYR A 144 -51.78 -7.76 13.58
#